data_AF-A0AAE9JKF9-F1
#
_entry.id   AF-A0AAE9JKF9-F1
#
_cell.length_a   1.000
_cell.length_b   1.000
_cell.length_c   1.000
_cell.angle_alpha   90.00
_cell.angle_beta   90.00
_cell.angle_gamma   90.00
#
_symmetry.space_group_name_H-M   'P 1'
#
loop_
_entity.id
_entity.type
_entity.pdbx_description
1 polymer ?
#
loop_
_entity_poly.entity_id
_entity_poly.type
_entity_poly.pdbx_seq_one_letter_code
_entity_poly.pdbx_strand_id
1 'polypeptide(L)'
;MAGVALGVLSDLGVGTGEQIYLVVTLFCIVCAAIVSIFENRYYLSFGKNSCWRHFRIPCMLFNYFLAFLIFLPAYLNAPDQATGLQKLHENLPELPERIRRMPIYVVAIDFSLVIGPVVLMGVLIVAEALAFVVLIFLGASKALRERTVSINCVIIQKKFLRALYIQILMILLNMGVPLFYLGVAVPLHYYNQAANNITFIIYSLHGVSSTIVMIWLHKPYRAVIQNIFCRRLSNVGTDRRKIMFEGKTTTNMPSTVNIRIQYNVNILNVVV
;
A
#
# COMPACT_ATOMS: atom_id res chain seq x y z
N MET A 1 18.18 18.29 -7.51
CA MET A 1 17.87 17.15 -6.62
C MET A 1 19.07 16.23 -6.62
N ALA A 2 19.64 15.95 -5.45
CA ALA A 2 20.82 15.11 -5.31
C ALA A 2 20.72 14.25 -4.04
N GLY A 3 21.42 13.12 -4.01
CA GLY A 3 21.35 12.21 -2.88
C GLY A 3 22.39 11.10 -2.95
N VAL A 4 22.45 10.30 -1.89
CA VAL A 4 23.37 9.17 -1.75
C VAL A 4 22.54 7.92 -1.52
N ALA A 5 22.81 6.86 -2.27
CA ALA A 5 22.22 5.56 -2.01
C ALA A 5 23.03 4.82 -0.93
N LEU A 6 22.35 4.30 0.09
CA LEU A 6 22.95 3.53 1.17
C LEU A 6 22.27 2.16 1.27
N GLY A 7 23.04 1.13 1.62
CA GLY A 7 22.55 -0.22 1.89
C GLY A 7 23.08 -1.27 0.92
N VAL A 8 22.46 -2.45 0.96
CA VAL A 8 22.98 -3.68 0.33
C VAL A 8 23.21 -3.51 -1.18
N LEU A 9 22.36 -2.78 -1.91
CA LEU A 9 22.56 -2.57 -3.34
C LEU A 9 23.81 -1.73 -3.64
N SER A 10 24.09 -0.72 -2.80
CA SER A 10 25.33 0.05 -2.89
C SER A 10 26.54 -0.82 -2.55
N ASP A 11 26.43 -1.68 -1.54
CA ASP A 11 27.50 -2.61 -1.15
C ASP A 11 27.79 -3.66 -2.25
N LEU A 12 26.78 -4.01 -3.05
CA LEU A 12 26.90 -4.87 -4.24
C LEU A 12 27.37 -4.13 -5.50
N GLY A 13 27.65 -2.83 -5.41
CA GLY A 13 28.17 -2.03 -6.52
C GLY A 13 27.11 -1.54 -7.52
N VAL A 14 25.82 -1.56 -7.17
CA VAL A 14 24.75 -0.98 -8.01
C VAL A 14 24.82 0.54 -7.93
N GLY A 15 24.89 1.21 -9.08
CA GLY A 15 24.99 2.66 -9.14
C GLY A 15 23.76 3.39 -8.56
N THR A 16 24.00 4.58 -8.02
CA THR A 16 22.96 5.39 -7.36
C THR A 16 21.83 5.79 -8.32
N GLY A 17 22.16 6.06 -9.60
CA GLY A 17 21.17 6.41 -10.62
C GLY A 17 20.18 5.27 -10.87
N GLU A 18 20.69 4.04 -11.00
CA GLU A 18 19.89 2.83 -11.20
C GLU A 18 18.99 2.58 -9.99
N GLN A 19 19.52 2.73 -8.77
CA GLN A 19 18.73 2.57 -7.55
C GLN A 19 17.58 3.58 -7.46
N ILE A 20 17.81 4.85 -7.83
CA ILE A 20 16.78 5.88 -7.85
C ILE A 20 15.70 5.55 -8.89
N TYR A 21 16.10 5.16 -10.11
CA TYR A 21 15.17 4.72 -11.13
C TYR A 21 14.29 3.55 -10.63
N LEU A 22 14.91 2.52 -10.06
CA LEU A 22 14.20 1.37 -9.52
C LEU A 22 13.20 1.75 -8.43
N VAL A 23 13.57 2.59 -7.46
CA VAL A 23 12.68 3.01 -6.37
C VAL A 23 11.48 3.78 -6.89
N VAL A 24 11.68 4.74 -7.79
CA VAL A 24 10.58 5.54 -8.35
C VAL A 24 9.66 4.66 -9.20
N THR A 25 10.22 3.79 -10.04
CA THR A 25 9.43 2.84 -10.84
C THR A 25 8.62 1.89 -9.96
N LEU A 26 9.21 1.31 -8.91
CA LEU A 26 8.49 0.46 -7.95
C LEU A 26 7.32 1.21 -7.31
N PHE A 27 7.54 2.46 -6.92
CA PHE A 27 6.48 3.30 -6.37
C PHE A 27 5.33 3.51 -7.37
N CYS A 28 5.64 3.83 -8.63
CA CYS A 28 4.64 3.96 -9.68
C CYS A 28 3.88 2.65 -9.97
N ILE A 29 4.56 1.50 -9.92
CA ILE A 29 3.94 0.16 -10.07
C ILE A 29 2.95 -0.09 -8.92
N VAL A 30 3.32 0.24 -7.68
CA VAL A 30 2.42 0.11 -6.53
C VAL A 30 1.18 1.00 -6.71
N CYS A 31 1.36 2.22 -7.20
CA CYS A 31 0.25 3.11 -7.54
C CYS A 31 -0.69 2.50 -8.61
N ALA A 32 -0.15 1.91 -9.68
CA ALA A 32 -0.94 1.20 -10.68
C ALA A 32 -1.67 -0.03 -10.10
N ALA A 33 -1.04 -0.75 -9.15
CA ALA A 33 -1.67 -1.86 -8.44
C ALA A 33 -2.82 -1.40 -7.55
N ILE A 34 -2.73 -0.22 -6.93
CA ILE A 34 -3.85 0.38 -6.18
C ILE A 34 -5.07 0.58 -7.09
N VAL A 35 -4.88 1.18 -8.27
CA VAL A 35 -5.98 1.33 -9.25
C VAL A 35 -6.55 -0.02 -9.63
N SER A 36 -5.68 -1.01 -9.91
CA SER A 36 -6.09 -2.37 -10.24
C SER A 36 -7.00 -2.99 -9.15
N ILE A 37 -6.78 -2.69 -7.87
CA ILE A 37 -7.63 -3.16 -6.78
C ILE A 37 -9.03 -2.53 -6.83
N PHE A 38 -9.14 -1.21 -7.03
CA PHE A 38 -10.45 -0.55 -7.13
C PHE A 38 -11.21 -0.96 -8.38
N GLU A 39 -10.51 -1.00 -9.50
CA GLU A 39 -11.04 -1.48 -10.77
C GLU A 39 -11.55 -2.92 -10.62
N ASN A 40 -10.80 -3.81 -9.98
CA ASN A 40 -11.23 -5.19 -9.78
C ASN A 40 -12.49 -5.30 -8.93
N ARG A 41 -12.59 -4.46 -7.88
CA ARG A 41 -13.79 -4.40 -7.05
C ARG A 41 -15.00 -3.89 -7.84
N TYR A 42 -14.81 -2.87 -8.67
CA TYR A 42 -15.84 -2.37 -9.58
C TYR A 42 -16.28 -3.47 -10.55
N TYR A 43 -15.33 -4.11 -11.24
CA TYR A 43 -15.63 -5.14 -12.22
C TYR A 43 -16.44 -6.28 -11.62
N LEU A 44 -16.01 -6.82 -10.47
CA LEU A 44 -16.69 -7.92 -9.81
C LEU A 44 -18.11 -7.56 -9.34
N SER A 45 -18.34 -6.31 -8.97
CA SER A 45 -19.62 -5.87 -8.38
C SER A 45 -20.63 -5.41 -9.45
N PHE A 46 -20.18 -4.64 -10.44
CA PHE A 46 -21.06 -3.95 -11.39
C PHE A 46 -20.56 -3.97 -12.85
N GLY A 47 -19.26 -4.23 -13.09
CA GLY A 47 -18.66 -4.10 -14.42
C GLY A 47 -18.66 -5.36 -15.31
N LYS A 48 -19.04 -6.55 -14.80
CA LYS A 48 -18.97 -7.81 -15.58
C LYS A 48 -19.76 -7.78 -16.90
N ASN A 49 -20.91 -7.13 -16.89
CA ASN A 49 -21.84 -7.09 -18.02
C ASN A 49 -21.76 -5.77 -18.81
N SER A 50 -20.75 -4.93 -18.56
CA SER A 50 -20.56 -3.67 -19.28
C SER A 50 -19.47 -3.80 -20.34
N CYS A 51 -19.35 -2.78 -21.21
CA CYS A 51 -18.27 -2.72 -22.21
C CYS A 51 -16.87 -2.72 -21.57
N TRP A 52 -16.77 -2.35 -20.28
CA TRP A 52 -15.52 -2.28 -19.51
C TRP A 52 -14.73 -3.60 -19.54
N ARG A 53 -15.41 -4.74 -19.69
CA ARG A 53 -14.76 -6.06 -19.82
C ARG A 53 -13.69 -6.11 -20.91
N HIS A 54 -13.85 -5.35 -22.00
CA HIS A 54 -12.91 -5.33 -23.12
C HIS A 54 -11.77 -4.33 -22.91
N PHE A 55 -12.03 -3.21 -22.22
CA PHE A 55 -11.05 -2.14 -22.01
C PHE A 55 -10.18 -2.33 -20.76
N ARG A 56 -10.62 -3.18 -19.83
CA ARG A 56 -9.92 -3.44 -18.57
C ARG A 56 -8.44 -3.78 -18.75
N ILE A 57 -8.14 -4.80 -19.56
CA ILE A 57 -6.76 -5.30 -19.72
C ILE A 57 -5.88 -4.22 -20.39
N PRO A 58 -6.28 -3.62 -21.53
CA PRO A 58 -5.52 -2.51 -22.12
C PRO A 58 -5.27 -1.35 -21.17
N CYS A 59 -6.28 -0.94 -20.39
CA CYS A 59 -6.14 0.15 -19.42
C CYS A 59 -5.15 -0.19 -18.30
N MET A 60 -5.20 -1.41 -17.75
CA MET A 60 -4.23 -1.82 -16.74
C MET A 60 -2.82 -1.91 -17.32
N LEU A 61 -2.65 -2.50 -18.50
CA LEU A 61 -1.35 -2.58 -19.18
C LEU A 61 -0.77 -1.20 -19.46
N PHE A 62 -1.60 -0.24 -19.87
CA PHE A 62 -1.19 1.13 -20.07
C PHE A 62 -0.63 1.76 -18.79
N ASN A 63 -1.31 1.57 -17.65
CA ASN A 63 -0.84 2.10 -16.36
C ASN A 63 0.50 1.51 -15.92
N TYR A 64 0.67 0.20 -16.06
CA TYR A 64 1.96 -0.42 -15.74
C TYR A 64 3.06 0.01 -16.70
N PHE A 65 2.77 0.12 -18.00
CA PHE A 65 3.72 0.62 -18.99
C PHE A 65 4.15 2.05 -18.68
N LEU A 66 3.20 2.92 -18.36
CA LEU A 66 3.46 4.30 -17.96
C LEU A 66 4.33 4.38 -16.70
N ALA A 67 4.13 3.47 -15.73
CA ALA A 67 4.94 3.42 -14.52
C ALA A 67 6.44 3.20 -14.79
N PHE A 68 6.81 2.46 -15.84
CA PHE A 68 8.21 2.29 -16.24
C PHE A 68 8.74 3.50 -17.03
N LEU A 69 7.89 4.15 -17.82
CA LEU A 69 8.30 5.23 -18.72
C LEU A 69 8.40 6.59 -18.05
N ILE A 70 7.56 6.88 -17.05
CA ILE A 70 7.35 8.26 -16.61
C ILE A 70 8.60 8.91 -16.00
N PHE A 71 9.46 8.11 -15.37
CA PHE A 71 10.72 8.57 -14.78
C PHE A 71 11.94 8.32 -15.68
N LEU A 72 11.77 7.56 -16.77
CA LEU A 72 12.86 7.21 -17.69
C LEU A 72 13.53 8.46 -18.31
N PRO A 73 12.80 9.50 -18.76
CA PRO A 73 13.42 10.72 -19.25
C PRO A 73 14.33 11.41 -18.21
N ALA A 74 13.93 11.44 -16.94
CA ALA A 74 14.76 12.01 -15.88
C ALA A 74 16.05 11.23 -15.66
N TYR A 75 15.97 9.89 -15.73
CA TYR A 75 17.13 9.02 -15.60
C TYR A 75 18.10 9.19 -16.79
N LEU A 76 17.59 9.19 -18.02
CA LEU A 76 18.42 9.31 -19.23
C LEU A 76 19.04 10.71 -19.42
N ASN A 77 18.38 11.75 -18.91
CA ASN A 77 18.85 13.13 -18.99
C ASN A 77 19.52 13.60 -17.68
N ALA A 78 19.94 12.67 -16.82
CA ALA A 78 20.73 13.02 -15.65
C ALA A 78 22.00 13.76 -16.09
N PRO A 79 22.37 14.86 -15.40
CA PRO A 79 23.51 15.66 -15.79
C PRO A 79 24.82 14.88 -15.64
N ASP A 80 25.83 15.29 -16.41
CA ASP A 80 27.22 14.94 -16.12
C ASP A 80 27.52 15.26 -14.65
N GLN A 81 28.07 14.28 -13.92
CA GLN A 81 28.18 14.37 -12.46
C GLN A 81 29.20 15.42 -12.03
N ALA A 82 30.27 15.65 -12.80
CA ALA A 82 31.23 16.70 -12.48
C ALA A 82 30.57 18.08 -12.53
N THR A 83 29.86 18.37 -13.63
CA THR A 83 29.13 19.62 -13.82
C THR A 83 27.96 19.76 -12.83
N GLY A 84 27.25 18.66 -12.57
CA GLY A 84 26.12 18.61 -11.64
C GLY A 84 26.54 18.90 -10.21
N LEU A 85 27.62 18.30 -9.75
CA LEU A 85 28.17 18.52 -8.40
C LEU A 85 28.69 19.94 -8.22
N GLN A 86 29.33 20.51 -9.23
CA GLN A 86 29.76 21.90 -9.20
C GLN A 86 28.56 22.85 -8.97
N LYS A 87 27.53 22.73 -9.83
CA LYS A 87 26.30 23.53 -9.69
C LYS A 87 25.57 23.28 -8.37
N LEU A 88 25.63 22.05 -7.85
CA LEU A 88 25.04 21.74 -6.55
C LEU A 88 25.76 22.51 -5.42
N HIS A 89 27.09 22.56 -5.44
CA HIS A 89 27.89 23.28 -4.46
C HIS A 89 27.74 24.80 -4.56
N GLU A 90 27.51 25.34 -5.75
CA GLU A 90 27.22 26.77 -5.95
C GLU A 90 25.87 27.18 -5.35
N ASN A 91 24.88 26.28 -5.36
CA ASN A 91 23.51 26.56 -4.91
C ASN A 91 23.21 26.18 -3.46
N LEU A 92 24.08 25.38 -2.82
CA LEU A 92 23.90 24.93 -1.43
C LEU A 92 24.82 25.70 -0.47
N PRO A 93 24.37 25.97 0.77
CA PRO A 93 25.27 26.42 1.81
C PRO A 93 26.37 25.37 2.07
N GLU A 94 27.48 25.79 2.68
CA GLU A 94 28.59 24.88 2.96
C GLU A 94 28.13 23.65 3.75
N LEU A 95 28.25 22.50 3.11
CA LEU A 95 27.91 21.21 3.69
C LEU A 95 29.05 20.74 4.60
N PRO A 96 28.74 20.09 5.73
CA PRO A 96 29.76 19.42 6.55
C PRO A 96 30.64 18.48 5.71
N GLU A 97 31.94 18.46 6.01
CA GLU A 97 32.95 17.64 5.32
C GLU A 97 32.54 16.17 5.16
N ARG A 98 31.87 15.61 6.17
CA ARG A 98 31.35 14.24 6.13
C ARG A 98 30.39 14.01 4.97
N ILE A 99 29.53 14.97 4.65
CA ILE A 99 28.54 14.87 3.57
C ILE A 99 29.21 15.10 2.22
N ARG A 100 30.12 16.06 2.13
CA ARG A 100 30.91 16.35 0.90
C ARG A 100 31.71 15.15 0.41
N ARG A 101 32.20 14.30 1.31
CA ARG A 101 32.96 13.09 0.97
C ARG A 101 32.09 11.91 0.54
N MET A 102 30.77 12.00 0.70
CA MET A 102 29.88 10.95 0.24
C MET A 102 29.79 10.96 -1.29
N PRO A 103 29.53 9.81 -1.94
CA PRO A 103 29.30 9.73 -3.38
C PRO A 103 27.91 10.31 -3.72
N ILE A 104 27.79 11.64 -3.66
CA ILE A 104 26.55 12.36 -3.98
C ILE A 104 26.29 12.21 -5.48
N TYR A 105 25.10 11.71 -5.80
CA TYR A 105 24.60 11.63 -7.16
C TYR A 105 23.61 12.75 -7.41
N VAL A 106 23.82 13.51 -8.48
CA VAL A 106 22.92 14.58 -8.92
C VAL A 106 21.96 14.02 -9.96
N VAL A 107 20.69 13.90 -9.57
CA VAL A 107 19.62 13.38 -10.43
C VAL A 107 19.21 14.41 -11.47
N ALA A 108 19.02 15.66 -11.04
CA ALA A 108 18.61 16.74 -11.93
C ALA A 108 18.96 18.10 -11.33
N ILE A 109 19.32 19.05 -12.18
CA ILE A 109 19.47 20.47 -11.80
C ILE A 109 18.14 21.21 -12.00
N ASP A 110 17.45 20.93 -13.11
CA ASP A 110 16.07 21.35 -13.35
C ASP A 110 15.09 20.25 -12.89
N PHE A 111 14.13 20.61 -12.05
CA PHE A 111 13.18 19.68 -11.47
C PHE A 111 12.03 19.32 -12.41
N SER A 112 11.85 20.03 -13.53
CA SER A 112 10.73 19.86 -14.46
C SER A 112 10.56 18.42 -14.95
N LEU A 113 11.67 17.78 -15.35
CA LEU A 113 11.69 16.40 -15.84
C LEU A 113 11.51 15.35 -14.74
N VAL A 114 11.66 15.73 -13.47
CA VAL A 114 11.52 14.84 -12.31
C VAL A 114 10.11 14.97 -11.73
N ILE A 115 9.72 16.18 -11.36
CA ILE A 115 8.54 16.46 -10.54
C ILE A 115 7.27 16.50 -11.40
N GLY A 116 7.33 17.11 -12.58
CA GLY A 116 6.17 17.21 -13.47
C GLY A 116 5.57 15.84 -13.81
N PRO A 117 6.36 14.89 -14.34
CA PRO A 117 5.90 13.54 -14.64
C PRO A 117 5.40 12.77 -13.41
N VAL A 118 6.08 12.88 -12.25
CA VAL A 118 5.66 12.19 -11.01
C VAL A 118 4.32 12.74 -10.50
N VAL A 119 4.13 14.06 -10.50
CA VAL A 119 2.86 14.69 -10.11
C VAL A 119 1.76 14.30 -11.09
N LEU A 120 2.02 14.33 -12.40
CA LEU A 120 1.07 13.90 -13.43
C LEU A 120 0.60 12.45 -13.21
N MET A 121 1.55 11.53 -12.96
CA MET A 121 1.23 10.13 -12.64
C MET A 121 0.36 10.04 -11.39
N GLY A 122 0.74 10.77 -10.34
CA GLY A 122 -0.01 10.81 -9.09
C GLY A 122 -1.46 11.27 -9.27
N VAL A 123 -1.66 12.35 -10.04
CA VAL A 123 -2.98 12.88 -10.38
C VAL A 123 -3.79 11.86 -11.19
N LEU A 124 -3.18 11.23 -12.20
CA LEU A 124 -3.83 10.21 -13.02
C LEU A 124 -4.30 9.04 -12.16
N ILE A 125 -3.44 8.50 -11.29
CA ILE A 125 -3.77 7.38 -10.41
C ILE A 125 -4.89 7.73 -9.43
N VAL A 126 -4.83 8.91 -8.81
CA VAL A 126 -5.89 9.36 -7.90
C VAL A 126 -7.21 9.55 -8.65
N ALA A 127 -7.17 10.13 -9.85
CA ALA A 127 -8.35 10.33 -10.68
C ALA A 127 -9.00 8.99 -11.09
N GLU A 128 -8.20 8.01 -11.53
CA GLU A 128 -8.69 6.68 -11.89
C GLU A 128 -9.28 5.93 -10.68
N ALA A 129 -8.59 5.96 -9.53
CA ALA A 129 -9.09 5.35 -8.31
C ALA A 129 -10.44 5.98 -7.89
N LEU A 130 -10.54 7.30 -7.90
CA LEU A 130 -11.79 8.02 -7.62
C LEU A 130 -12.89 7.70 -8.64
N ALA A 131 -12.55 7.58 -9.93
CA ALA A 131 -13.52 7.22 -10.96
C ALA A 131 -14.14 5.83 -10.69
N PHE A 132 -13.34 4.82 -10.38
CA PHE A 132 -13.87 3.49 -10.02
C PHE A 132 -14.71 3.52 -8.75
N VAL A 133 -14.33 4.32 -7.76
CA VAL A 133 -15.14 4.51 -6.55
C VAL A 133 -16.49 5.11 -6.87
N VAL A 134 -16.53 6.16 -7.69
CA VAL A 134 -17.78 6.79 -8.13
C VAL A 134 -18.64 5.77 -8.87
N LEU A 135 -18.06 5.00 -9.78
CA LEU A 135 -18.79 3.94 -10.49
C LEU A 135 -19.35 2.86 -9.56
N ILE A 136 -18.59 2.45 -8.53
CA ILE A 136 -19.06 1.52 -7.49
C ILE A 136 -20.23 2.13 -6.71
N PHE A 137 -20.11 3.40 -6.31
CA PHE A 137 -21.16 4.10 -5.58
C PHE A 137 -22.46 4.24 -6.39
N LEU A 138 -22.34 4.62 -7.67
CA LEU A 138 -23.47 4.72 -8.59
C LEU A 138 -24.12 3.35 -8.82
N GLY A 139 -23.31 2.30 -9.04
CA GLY A 139 -23.80 0.93 -9.20
C GLY A 139 -24.54 0.43 -7.96
N ALA A 140 -23.98 0.66 -6.76
CA ALA A 140 -24.61 0.28 -5.50
C ALA A 140 -25.91 1.06 -5.25
N SER A 141 -25.92 2.36 -5.56
CA SER A 141 -27.11 3.22 -5.42
C SER A 141 -28.22 2.77 -6.37
N LYS A 142 -27.89 2.44 -7.62
CA LYS A 142 -28.84 1.90 -8.60
C LYS A 142 -29.43 0.57 -8.15
N ALA A 143 -28.59 -0.37 -7.72
CA ALA A 143 -29.04 -1.67 -7.22
C ALA A 143 -29.99 -1.55 -6.01
N LEU A 144 -29.73 -0.58 -5.12
CA LEU A 144 -30.60 -0.30 -3.98
C LEU A 144 -31.95 0.31 -4.41
N ARG A 145 -31.93 1.25 -5.36
CA ARG A 145 -33.13 1.92 -5.88
C ARG A 145 -34.06 0.95 -6.60
N GLU A 146 -33.50 0.09 -7.45
CA GLU A 146 -34.26 -0.89 -8.25
C GLU A 146 -34.69 -2.12 -7.42
N ARG A 147 -34.36 -2.17 -6.13
CA ARG A 147 -34.65 -3.30 -5.21
C ARG A 147 -34.20 -4.65 -5.75
N THR A 148 -33.18 -4.67 -6.61
CA THR A 148 -32.64 -5.89 -7.23
C THR A 148 -31.81 -6.73 -6.24
N VAL A 149 -31.65 -6.25 -5.01
CA VAL A 149 -30.86 -6.89 -3.95
C VAL A 149 -31.68 -7.10 -2.68
N SER A 150 -31.46 -8.22 -2.01
CA SER A 150 -32.10 -8.55 -0.73
C SER A 150 -31.63 -7.64 0.42
N ILE A 151 -32.40 -7.57 1.50
CA ILE A 151 -32.05 -6.78 2.70
C ILE A 151 -30.68 -7.17 3.29
N ASN A 152 -30.36 -8.46 3.30
CA ASN A 152 -29.06 -8.97 3.77
C ASN A 152 -27.92 -8.51 2.86
N CYS A 153 -28.14 -8.50 1.53
CA CYS A 153 -27.17 -7.96 0.58
C CYS A 153 -26.94 -6.46 0.81
N VAL A 154 -27.98 -5.67 1.08
CA VAL A 154 -27.85 -4.23 1.40
C VAL A 154 -26.96 -3.99 2.62
N ILE A 155 -27.12 -4.78 3.68
CA ILE A 155 -26.27 -4.67 4.89
C ILE A 155 -24.81 -4.97 4.56
N ILE A 156 -24.55 -5.99 3.75
CA ILE A 156 -23.20 -6.35 3.30
C ILE A 156 -22.60 -5.23 2.43
N GLN A 157 -23.37 -4.70 1.48
CA GLN A 157 -22.95 -3.61 0.60
C GLN A 157 -22.62 -2.32 1.38
N LYS A 158 -23.42 -1.95 2.38
CA LYS A 158 -23.11 -0.79 3.25
C LYS A 158 -21.78 -0.96 3.99
N LYS A 159 -21.52 -2.16 4.54
CA LYS A 159 -20.24 -2.46 5.21
C LYS A 159 -19.06 -2.41 4.23
N PHE A 160 -19.25 -2.91 3.01
CA PHE A 160 -18.27 -2.88 1.95
C PHE A 160 -17.93 -1.45 1.50
N LEU A 161 -18.95 -0.61 1.24
CA LEU A 161 -18.77 0.79 0.88
C LEU A 161 -18.06 1.57 2.00
N ARG A 162 -18.41 1.33 3.26
CA ARG A 162 -17.70 1.92 4.40
C ARG A 162 -16.21 1.55 4.41
N ALA A 163 -15.89 0.28 4.16
CA ALA A 163 -14.50 -0.16 4.07
C ALA A 163 -13.77 0.51 2.90
N LEU A 164 -14.43 0.66 1.75
CA LEU A 164 -13.90 1.38 0.59
C LEU A 164 -13.60 2.84 0.90
N TYR A 165 -14.52 3.57 1.56
CA TYR A 165 -14.28 4.96 1.96
C TYR A 165 -13.04 5.13 2.83
N ILE A 166 -12.83 4.21 3.77
CA ILE A 166 -11.64 4.23 4.63
C ILE A 166 -10.38 3.91 3.82
N GLN A 167 -10.45 2.97 2.87
CA GLN A 167 -9.32 2.67 1.97
C GLN A 167 -8.96 3.87 1.08
N ILE A 168 -9.93 4.64 0.59
CA ILE A 168 -9.70 5.86 -0.19
C ILE A 168 -9.03 6.92 0.68
N LEU A 169 -9.55 7.16 1.88
CA LEU A 169 -8.94 8.09 2.83
C LEU A 169 -7.48 7.72 3.07
N MET A 170 -7.18 6.42 3.21
CA MET A 170 -5.81 5.96 3.40
C MET A 170 -4.92 6.27 2.19
N ILE A 171 -5.42 6.17 0.96
CA ILE A 171 -4.66 6.54 -0.25
C ILE A 171 -4.44 8.04 -0.32
N LEU A 172 -5.46 8.84 0.00
CA LEU A 172 -5.32 10.30 0.04
C LEU A 172 -4.29 10.73 1.10
N LEU A 173 -4.25 10.07 2.25
CA LEU A 173 -3.26 10.37 3.30
C LEU A 173 -1.83 9.93 2.90
N ASN A 174 -1.65 8.71 2.39
CA ASN A 174 -0.30 8.21 2.08
C ASN A 174 0.26 8.71 0.76
N MET A 175 -0.59 9.04 -0.20
CA MET A 175 -0.17 9.45 -1.55
C MET A 175 -0.58 10.89 -1.86
N GLY A 176 -1.85 11.23 -1.61
CA GLY A 176 -2.40 12.55 -1.95
C GLY A 176 -1.71 13.70 -1.21
N VAL A 177 -1.53 13.60 0.11
CA VAL A 177 -0.87 14.65 0.92
C VAL A 177 0.60 14.84 0.50
N PRO A 178 1.43 13.80 0.39
CA PRO A 178 2.77 13.91 -0.17
C PRO A 178 2.84 14.52 -1.58
N LEU A 179 1.96 14.10 -2.49
CA LEU A 179 1.90 14.64 -3.85
C LEU A 179 1.50 16.12 -3.86
N PHE A 180 0.54 16.51 -3.04
CA PHE A 180 0.12 17.91 -2.90
C PHE A 180 1.27 18.78 -2.39
N TYR A 181 1.98 18.32 -1.35
CA TYR A 181 3.16 19.03 -0.85
C TYR A 181 4.21 19.21 -1.96
N LEU A 182 4.58 18.16 -2.68
CA LEU A 182 5.55 18.25 -3.78
C LEU A 182 5.07 19.18 -4.92
N GLY A 183 3.79 19.07 -5.28
CA GLY A 183 3.17 19.87 -6.35
C GLY A 183 3.08 21.36 -6.03
N VAL A 184 3.09 21.76 -4.76
CA VAL A 184 3.08 23.17 -4.34
C VAL A 184 4.48 23.66 -4.00
N ALA A 185 5.27 22.87 -3.26
CA ALA A 185 6.58 23.28 -2.76
C ALA A 185 7.57 23.53 -3.89
N VAL A 186 7.57 22.67 -4.93
CA VAL A 186 8.54 22.78 -6.02
C VAL A 186 8.27 24.02 -6.90
N PRO A 187 7.05 24.27 -7.42
CA PRO A 187 6.80 25.47 -8.23
C PRO A 187 6.97 26.79 -7.48
N LEU A 188 6.77 26.79 -6.15
CA LEU A 188 6.99 27.97 -5.31
C LEU A 188 8.44 28.12 -4.84
N HIS A 189 9.35 27.25 -5.26
CA HIS A 189 10.74 27.21 -4.79
C HIS A 189 10.87 27.14 -3.25
N TYR A 190 9.88 26.51 -2.60
CA TYR A 190 9.85 26.33 -1.15
C TYR A 190 10.57 25.04 -0.75
N TYR A 191 11.65 25.16 0.01
CA TYR A 191 12.42 24.02 0.50
C TYR A 191 12.32 23.89 2.02
N ASN A 192 11.87 22.73 2.49
CA ASN A 192 11.84 22.39 3.91
C ASN A 192 12.26 20.93 4.11
N GLN A 193 13.46 20.73 4.68
CA GLN A 193 14.04 19.40 4.84
C GLN A 193 13.22 18.51 5.77
N ALA A 194 12.64 19.06 6.84
CA ALA A 194 11.80 18.30 7.75
C ALA A 194 10.53 17.80 7.06
N ALA A 195 9.87 18.67 6.27
CA ALA A 195 8.69 18.30 5.50
C ALA A 195 9.01 17.22 4.44
N ASN A 196 10.10 17.39 3.69
CA ASN A 196 10.58 16.38 2.74
C ASN A 196 10.81 15.02 3.41
N ASN A 197 11.49 15.00 4.57
CA ASN A 197 11.73 13.77 5.31
C ASN A 197 10.43 13.11 5.78
N ILE A 198 9.46 13.89 6.27
CA ILE A 198 8.14 13.38 6.66
C ILE A 198 7.42 12.77 5.44
N THR A 199 7.48 13.42 4.28
CA THR A 199 6.92 12.89 3.03
C THR A 199 7.53 11.52 2.68
N PHE A 200 8.84 11.37 2.75
CA PHE A 200 9.50 10.07 2.50
C PHE A 200 9.13 9.00 3.53
N ILE A 201 8.96 9.36 4.81
CA ILE A 201 8.50 8.44 5.84
C ILE A 201 7.07 7.96 5.55
N ILE A 202 6.16 8.87 5.21
CA ILE A 202 4.78 8.54 4.84
C ILE A 202 4.77 7.58 3.64
N TYR A 203 5.54 7.91 2.58
CA TYR A 203 5.68 7.03 1.42
C TYR A 203 6.27 5.67 1.79
N SER A 204 7.21 5.58 2.72
CA SER A 204 7.81 4.30 3.12
C SER A 204 6.84 3.43 3.93
N LEU A 205 5.95 4.05 4.72
CA LEU A 205 5.01 3.35 5.61
C LEU A 205 3.67 3.00 4.94
N HIS A 206 3.40 3.44 3.71
CA HIS A 206 2.11 3.26 3.03
C HIS A 206 1.65 1.79 2.94
N GLY A 207 2.58 0.86 2.70
CA GLY A 207 2.27 -0.57 2.57
C GLY A 207 1.83 -1.19 3.88
N VAL A 208 2.50 -0.81 4.98
CA VAL A 208 2.14 -1.24 6.33
C VAL A 208 0.79 -0.66 6.73
N SER A 209 0.58 0.64 6.53
CA SER A 209 -0.68 1.31 6.90
C SER A 209 -1.87 0.74 6.12
N SER A 210 -1.70 0.49 4.82
CA SER A 210 -2.73 -0.12 3.97
C SER A 210 -3.03 -1.58 4.34
N THR A 211 -2.01 -2.36 4.71
CA THR A 211 -2.19 -3.75 5.16
C THR A 211 -2.93 -3.84 6.49
N ILE A 212 -2.57 -2.99 7.47
CA ILE A 212 -3.26 -2.90 8.76
C ILE A 212 -4.74 -2.56 8.55
N VAL A 213 -5.03 -1.56 7.72
CA VAL A 213 -6.42 -1.17 7.41
C VAL A 213 -7.18 -2.28 6.71
N MET A 214 -6.55 -2.96 5.74
CA MET A 214 -7.17 -4.08 5.05
C MET A 214 -7.56 -5.20 6.02
N ILE A 215 -6.63 -5.59 6.90
CA ILE A 215 -6.90 -6.60 7.94
C ILE A 215 -8.02 -6.12 8.85
N TRP A 216 -7.94 -4.87 9.35
CA TRP A 216 -8.90 -4.36 10.31
C TRP A 216 -10.31 -4.26 9.75
N LEU A 217 -10.49 -3.88 8.48
CA LEU A 217 -11.82 -3.64 7.91
C LEU A 217 -12.50 -4.91 7.38
N HIS A 218 -11.73 -5.87 6.88
CA HIS A 218 -12.29 -6.99 6.13
C HIS A 218 -12.39 -8.26 7.00
N LYS A 219 -13.62 -8.61 7.39
CA LYS A 219 -13.94 -9.83 8.17
C LYS A 219 -13.21 -11.11 7.72
N PRO A 220 -13.12 -11.47 6.41
CA PRO A 220 -12.45 -12.71 6.02
C PRO A 220 -10.97 -12.72 6.39
N TYR A 221 -10.27 -11.59 6.28
CA TYR A 221 -8.86 -11.48 6.67
C TYR A 221 -8.67 -11.65 8.18
N ARG A 222 -9.52 -10.99 8.99
CA ARG A 222 -9.49 -11.16 10.46
C ARG A 222 -9.74 -12.60 10.87
N ALA A 223 -10.70 -13.26 10.23
CA ALA A 223 -11.03 -14.66 10.54
C ALA A 223 -9.85 -15.60 10.27
N VAL A 224 -9.11 -15.40 9.17
CA VAL A 224 -7.90 -16.19 8.87
C VAL A 224 -6.81 -15.94 9.91
N ILE A 225 -6.54 -14.68 10.26
CA ILE A 225 -5.54 -14.33 11.27
C ILE A 225 -5.92 -14.91 12.63
N GLN A 226 -7.16 -14.74 13.07
CA GLN A 226 -7.67 -15.34 14.30
C GLN A 226 -7.54 -16.86 14.28
N ASN A 227 -7.85 -17.53 13.18
CA ASN A 227 -7.67 -18.98 13.07
C ASN A 227 -6.20 -19.40 13.20
N ILE A 228 -5.27 -18.68 12.59
CA ILE A 228 -3.84 -18.97 12.69
C ILE A 228 -3.34 -18.81 14.14
N PHE A 229 -3.70 -17.70 14.80
CA PHE A 229 -3.23 -17.40 16.15
C PHE A 229 -3.98 -18.16 17.25
N CYS A 230 -5.31 -18.30 17.15
CA CYS A 230 -6.12 -19.02 18.14
C CYS A 230 -5.95 -20.56 18.05
N ARG A 231 -5.74 -21.14 16.85
CA ARG A 231 -5.36 -22.57 16.77
C ARG A 231 -3.99 -22.84 17.35
N ARG A 232 -3.02 -21.94 17.17
CA ARG A 232 -1.69 -22.04 17.81
C ARG A 232 -1.79 -21.94 19.33
N LEU A 233 -2.59 -21.02 19.87
CA LEU A 233 -2.82 -20.90 21.32
C LEU A 233 -3.53 -22.13 21.91
N SER A 234 -4.51 -22.70 21.19
CA SER A 234 -5.19 -23.94 21.59
C SER A 234 -4.23 -25.14 21.60
N ASN A 235 -3.35 -25.27 20.60
CA ASN A 235 -2.40 -26.38 20.52
C ASN A 235 -1.33 -26.29 21.62
N VAL A 236 -0.79 -25.09 21.89
CA VAL A 236 0.15 -24.86 23.02
C VAL A 236 -0.49 -25.17 24.37
N GLY A 237 -1.76 -24.81 24.58
CA GLY A 237 -2.51 -25.14 25.79
C GLY A 237 -2.90 -26.62 25.93
N THR A 238 -2.88 -27.37 24.83
CA THR A 238 -3.17 -28.82 24.81
C THR A 238 -1.90 -29.63 25.04
N ASP A 239 -0.77 -29.24 24.44
CA ASP A 239 0.54 -29.85 24.69
C ASP A 239 1.01 -29.61 26.12
N ARG A 240 0.84 -28.39 26.66
CA ARG A 240 1.20 -28.10 28.05
C ARG A 240 0.33 -28.90 29.04
N ARG A 241 -0.94 -29.19 28.69
CA ARG A 241 -1.80 -30.08 29.47
C ARG A 241 -1.36 -31.54 29.34
N LYS A 242 -1.01 -32.04 28.15
CA LYS A 242 -0.48 -33.40 27.97
C LYS A 242 0.81 -33.63 28.76
N ILE A 243 1.77 -32.71 28.70
CA ILE A 243 3.02 -32.80 29.48
C ILE A 243 2.73 -32.81 30.99
N MET A 244 1.78 -31.99 31.45
CA MET A 244 1.37 -31.97 32.87
C MET A 244 0.61 -33.25 33.29
N PHE A 245 -0.16 -33.86 32.39
CA PHE A 245 -0.86 -35.13 32.63
C PHE A 245 0.09 -36.33 32.61
N GLU A 246 1.05 -36.39 31.67
CA GLU A 246 2.12 -37.41 31.60
C GLU A 246 3.05 -37.33 32.83
N GLY A 247 3.40 -36.12 33.28
CA GLY A 247 4.16 -35.92 34.53
C GLY A 247 3.40 -36.29 35.81
N LYS A 248 2.07 -36.43 35.75
CA LYS A 248 1.22 -36.88 36.87
C LYS A 248 0.86 -38.37 36.81
N THR A 249 0.96 -39.01 35.64
CA THR A 249 0.59 -40.43 35.49
C THR A 249 1.71 -41.41 35.88
N THR A 250 2.92 -40.93 36.17
CA THR A 250 4.01 -41.75 36.73
C THR A 250 3.89 -42.02 38.23
N THR A 251 2.84 -41.54 38.89
CA THR A 251 2.51 -41.93 40.26
C THR A 251 1.08 -42.49 40.32
N ASN A 252 1.01 -43.83 40.19
CA ASN A 252 -0.05 -44.74 40.61
C ASN A 252 -1.49 -44.42 40.19
N MET A 253 -2.01 -45.22 39.26
CA MET A 253 -3.45 -45.52 39.16
C MET A 253 -3.64 -47.03 38.98
N PRO A 254 -4.78 -47.56 39.45
CA PRO A 254 -5.59 -48.28 38.48
C PRO A 254 -7.08 -47.90 38.47
N SER A 255 -7.60 -48.01 37.25
CA SER A 255 -8.95 -48.38 36.82
C SER A 255 -10.12 -47.37 36.83
N THR A 256 -10.60 -47.17 35.59
CA THR A 256 -12.00 -47.03 35.12
C THR A 256 -12.81 -45.83 35.55
N VAL A 257 -13.03 -44.88 34.62
CA VAL A 257 -14.30 -44.15 34.49
C VAL A 257 -14.56 -43.83 33.01
N ASN A 258 -15.73 -44.24 32.54
CA ASN A 258 -16.29 -44.04 31.21
C ASN A 258 -17.24 -42.82 31.28
N ILE A 259 -16.96 -41.70 30.61
CA ILE A 259 -17.87 -40.55 30.57
C ILE A 259 -18.03 -40.01 29.14
N ARG A 260 -19.26 -40.13 28.66
CA ARG A 260 -19.84 -39.52 27.46
C ARG A 260 -20.25 -38.09 27.79
N ILE A 261 -19.80 -37.09 27.02
CA ILE A 261 -20.33 -35.72 27.11
C ILE A 261 -20.63 -35.19 25.70
N GLN A 262 -21.93 -35.06 25.43
CA GLN A 262 -22.52 -34.17 24.44
C GLN A 262 -22.40 -32.72 24.94
N TYR A 263 -22.01 -31.78 24.07
CA TYR A 263 -22.45 -30.39 24.21
C TYR A 263 -22.86 -29.80 22.85
N ASN A 264 -24.16 -29.54 22.78
CA ASN A 264 -24.82 -28.66 21.83
C ASN A 264 -24.92 -27.28 22.53
N VAL A 265 -24.36 -26.22 21.96
CA VAL A 265 -24.64 -24.84 22.39
C VAL A 265 -24.69 -23.92 21.16
N ASN A 266 -25.91 -23.70 20.67
CA ASN A 266 -26.31 -22.43 20.08
C ASN A 266 -26.40 -21.40 21.23
N ILE A 267 -25.93 -20.16 21.02
CA ILE A 267 -26.53 -18.88 21.45
C ILE A 267 -25.61 -17.70 21.06
N LEU A 268 -26.17 -16.82 20.21
CA LEU A 268 -26.17 -15.35 20.20
C LEU A 268 -24.99 -14.52 20.77
N ASN A 269 -24.55 -13.53 19.97
CA ASN A 269 -24.33 -12.09 20.27
C ASN A 269 -23.58 -11.48 19.04
N VAL A 270 -24.07 -10.58 18.17
CA VAL A 270 -24.87 -9.34 18.24
C VAL A 270 -24.17 -8.21 19.03
N VAL A 271 -23.83 -7.12 18.29
CA VAL A 271 -23.24 -5.81 18.70
C VAL A 271 -21.77 -5.90 19.14
N VAL A 272 -20.77 -5.22 18.55
CA VAL A 272 -20.57 -3.78 18.21
C VAL A 272 -19.87 -3.63 16.86
#